data_AF-A0A2E4HXT1-F1
#
_entry.id   AF-A0A2E4HXT1-F1
#
_cell.length_a   1.000
_cell.length_b   1.000
_cell.length_c   1.000
_cell.angle_alpha   90.00
_cell.angle_beta   90.00
_cell.angle_gamma   90.00
#
_symmetry.space_group_name_H-M   'P 1'
#
loop_
_entity.id
_entity.type
_entity.pdbx_description
1 polymer ?
#
loop_
_entity_poly.entity_id
_entity_poly.type
_entity_poly.pdbx_seq_one_letter_code
_entity_poly.pdbx_strand_id
1 'polypeptide(L)'
;MNKSIAMESRLDKLEQDNRRLKLALGLLLLVLAAIPLAGAAMPQQTPEMITAQGFYVIDENGTRRAGMNAAGIAYWDYNGAPRVMMHTDGIRYNDENGSVIWSTPPR
;
A
#
# COMPACT_ATOMS: atom_id res chain seq x y z
N MET A 1 -25.77 4.69 65.69
CA MET A 1 -26.08 4.47 64.27
C MET A 1 -25.72 5.75 63.50
N ASN A 2 -24.84 5.79 62.49
CA ASN A 2 -24.34 4.68 61.70
C ASN A 2 -23.16 5.04 60.77
N LYS A 3 -22.09 5.68 61.27
CA LYS A 3 -20.92 5.99 60.42
C LYS A 3 -20.30 4.74 59.77
N SER A 4 -20.25 3.59 60.46
CA SER A 4 -19.74 2.35 59.85
C SER A 4 -20.69 1.82 58.77
N ILE A 5 -22.01 1.77 59.02
CA ILE A 5 -22.97 1.34 58.00
C ILE A 5 -22.97 2.26 56.76
N ALA A 6 -22.76 3.57 56.95
CA ALA A 6 -22.58 4.49 55.83
C ALA A 6 -21.26 4.25 55.07
N MET A 7 -20.20 3.82 55.75
CA MET A 7 -18.93 3.44 55.12
C MET A 7 -19.03 2.09 54.39
N GLU A 8 -19.68 1.10 54.99
CA GLU A 8 -19.95 -0.21 54.39
C GLU A 8 -20.78 -0.04 53.11
N SER A 9 -21.86 0.74 53.15
CA SER A 9 -22.67 1.04 51.96
C SER A 9 -21.87 1.73 50.83
N ARG A 10 -20.95 2.64 51.18
CA ARG A 10 -20.07 3.29 50.18
C ARG A 10 -19.04 2.32 49.62
N LEU A 11 -18.52 1.42 50.46
CA LEU A 11 -17.55 0.39 50.05
C LEU A 11 -18.21 -0.62 49.10
N ASP A 12 -19.39 -1.12 49.44
CA ASP A 12 -20.16 -2.04 48.59
C ASP A 12 -20.44 -1.45 47.21
N LYS A 13 -20.80 -0.15 47.17
CA LYS A 13 -21.01 0.57 45.92
C LYS A 13 -19.72 0.68 45.10
N LEU A 14 -18.60 1.01 45.75
CA LEU A 14 -17.30 1.09 45.09
C LEU A 14 -16.86 -0.27 44.55
N GLU A 15 -17.08 -1.37 45.27
CA GLU A 15 -16.78 -2.72 44.78
C GLU A 15 -17.63 -3.09 43.57
N GLN A 16 -18.92 -2.77 43.60
CA GLN A 16 -19.82 -3.00 42.48
C GLN A 16 -19.41 -2.19 41.25
N ASP A 17 -19.09 -0.91 41.42
CA ASP A 17 -18.65 -0.04 40.33
C ASP A 17 -17.28 -0.46 39.79
N ASN A 18 -16.35 -0.88 40.64
CA ASN A 18 -15.04 -1.41 40.23
C ASN A 18 -15.19 -2.71 39.43
N ARG A 19 -16.09 -3.61 39.85
CA ARG A 19 -16.42 -4.82 39.08
C ARG A 19 -16.99 -4.48 37.70
N ARG A 20 -17.90 -3.51 37.62
CA ARG A 20 -18.46 -3.03 36.35
C ARG A 20 -17.40 -2.38 35.46
N LEU A 21 -16.51 -1.57 36.04
CA LEU A 21 -15.42 -0.92 35.32
C LEU A 21 -14.44 -1.94 34.74
N LYS A 22 -14.04 -2.95 35.52
CA LYS A 22 -13.19 -4.05 35.05
C LYS A 22 -13.83 -4.80 33.89
N LEU A 23 -15.12 -5.09 33.97
CA LEU A 23 -15.86 -5.73 32.87
C LEU A 23 -15.92 -4.84 31.62
N ALA A 24 -16.22 -3.55 31.79
CA ALA A 24 -16.28 -2.60 30.68
C ALA A 24 -14.91 -2.44 30.00
N LEU A 25 -13.84 -2.35 30.78
CA LEU A 25 -12.48 -2.28 30.26
C LEU A 25 -12.08 -3.57 29.54
N GLY A 26 -12.42 -4.74 30.08
CA GLY A 26 -12.18 -6.02 29.42
C GLY A 26 -12.90 -6.14 28.08
N LEU A 27 -14.17 -5.73 28.02
CA LEU A 27 -14.94 -5.66 26.78
C LEU A 27 -14.33 -4.68 25.77
N LEU A 28 -13.90 -3.49 26.24
CA LEU A 28 -13.26 -2.51 25.37
C LEU A 28 -11.95 -3.06 24.78
N LEU A 29 -11.13 -3.73 25.59
CA LEU A 29 -9.88 -4.34 25.13
C LEU A 29 -10.14 -5.47 24.13
N LEU A 30 -11.18 -6.29 24.34
CA LEU A 30 -11.59 -7.32 23.38
C LEU A 30 -12.01 -6.71 22.04
N VAL A 31 -12.80 -5.62 22.05
CA VAL A 31 -13.20 -4.92 20.83
C VAL A 31 -11.99 -4.33 20.11
N LEU A 32 -11.08 -3.68 20.84
CA LEU A 32 -9.87 -3.09 20.26
C LEU A 32 -8.94 -4.15 19.65
N ALA A 33 -8.82 -5.32 20.28
CA ALA A 33 -8.03 -6.43 19.76
C ALA A 33 -8.65 -7.07 18.50
N ALA A 34 -9.98 -7.03 18.35
CA ALA A 34 -10.67 -7.61 17.20
C ALA A 34 -10.45 -6.81 15.89
N ILE A 35 -10.20 -5.50 15.98
CA ILE A 35 -10.01 -4.62 14.81
C ILE A 35 -8.82 -5.04 13.92
N PRO A 36 -7.59 -5.22 14.44
CA PRO A 36 -6.45 -5.65 13.61
C PRO A 36 -6.62 -7.07 13.06
N LEU A 37 -7.30 -7.97 13.79
CA LEU A 37 -7.64 -9.33 13.30
C LEU A 37 -8.57 -9.27 12.08
N ALA A 38 -9.56 -8.38 12.09
CA ALA A 38 -10.44 -8.15 10.95
C ALA A 38 -9.67 -7.57 9.76
N GLY A 39 -8.76 -6.62 9.99
CA GLY A 39 -7.92 -6.03 8.94
C GLY A 39 -6.97 -7.04 8.28
N ALA A 40 -6.37 -7.95 9.04
CA ALA A 40 -5.50 -9.00 8.51
C ALA A 40 -6.26 -10.06 7.69
N ALA A 41 -7.56 -10.25 7.95
CA ALA A 41 -8.41 -11.18 7.23
C ALA A 41 -9.07 -10.56 5.98
N MET A 42 -8.96 -9.24 5.76
CA MET A 42 -9.48 -8.63 4.55
C MET A 42 -8.60 -9.01 3.35
N PRO A 43 -9.17 -9.57 2.27
CA PRO A 43 -8.41 -9.83 1.06
C PRO A 43 -7.84 -8.52 0.55
N GLN A 44 -6.55 -8.53 0.18
CA GLN A 44 -5.85 -7.38 -0.36
C GLN A 44 -6.63 -6.85 -1.57
N GLN A 45 -7.28 -5.69 -1.44
CA GLN A 45 -7.98 -5.07 -2.55
C GLN A 45 -6.93 -4.46 -3.48
N THR A 46 -6.48 -5.23 -4.47
CA THR A 46 -5.73 -4.65 -5.59
C THR A 46 -6.65 -3.67 -6.31
N PRO A 47 -6.25 -2.40 -6.47
CA PRO A 47 -7.06 -1.44 -7.20
C PRO A 47 -7.40 -1.99 -8.59
N GLU A 48 -8.67 -1.90 -8.99
CA GLU A 48 -9.09 -2.30 -10.33
C GLU A 48 -8.43 -1.43 -11.41
N MET A 49 -8.20 -0.15 -11.11
CA MET A 49 -7.57 0.81 -12.02
C MET A 49 -6.56 1.70 -11.28
N ILE A 50 -5.37 1.82 -11.86
CA ILE A 50 -4.34 2.78 -11.43
C ILE A 50 -4.19 3.83 -12.51
N THR A 51 -4.33 5.11 -12.15
CA THR A 51 -4.13 6.25 -13.05
C THR A 51 -2.87 7.00 -12.64
N ALA A 52 -1.94 7.20 -13.58
CA ALA A 52 -0.70 7.93 -13.37
C ALA A 52 -0.27 8.63 -14.68
N GLN A 53 0.56 9.67 -14.56
CA GLN A 53 1.19 10.32 -15.73
C GLN A 53 2.23 9.44 -16.42
N GLY A 54 2.74 8.44 -15.70
CA GLY A 54 3.61 7.42 -16.26
C GLY A 54 3.89 6.30 -15.28
N PHE A 55 4.29 5.16 -15.83
CA PHE A 55 4.70 3.97 -15.10
C PHE A 55 6.15 3.69 -15.45
N TYR A 56 6.97 3.37 -14.44
CA TYR A 56 8.38 3.09 -14.62
C TYR A 56 8.78 1.87 -13.80
N VAL A 57 9.51 0.95 -14.44
CA VAL A 57 10.23 -0.11 -13.77
C VAL A 57 11.66 0.38 -13.57
N ILE A 58 12.08 0.47 -12.31
CA ILE A 58 13.41 0.91 -11.89
C ILE A 58 14.09 -0.28 -11.21
N ASP A 59 15.33 -0.55 -11.57
CA ASP A 59 16.11 -1.61 -10.92
C ASP A 59 16.73 -1.18 -9.57
N GLU A 60 17.43 -2.09 -8.92
CA GLU A 60 18.13 -1.87 -7.66
C GLU A 60 19.18 -0.73 -7.70
N ASN A 61 19.69 -0.40 -8.87
CA ASN A 61 20.70 0.65 -9.07
C ASN A 61 20.07 2.00 -9.46
N GLY A 62 18.74 2.10 -9.49
CA GLY A 62 18.03 3.32 -9.88
C GLY A 62 17.91 3.52 -11.40
N THR A 63 18.27 2.51 -12.20
CA THR A 63 18.21 2.57 -13.67
C THR A 63 16.82 2.16 -14.16
N ARG A 64 16.24 2.95 -15.07
CA ARG A 64 14.98 2.60 -15.73
C ARG A 64 15.19 1.38 -16.62
N ARG A 65 14.29 0.40 -16.55
CA ARG A 65 14.29 -0.83 -17.37
C ARG A 65 13.13 -0.87 -18.36
N ALA A 66 11.99 -0.34 -17.94
CA ALA A 66 10.82 -0.17 -18.79
C ALA A 66 10.03 1.05 -18.34
N GLY A 67 9.27 1.64 -19.24
CA GLY A 67 8.45 2.80 -18.88
C GLY A 67 7.42 3.15 -19.93
N MET A 68 6.33 3.75 -19.47
CA MET A 68 5.25 4.28 -20.28
C MET A 68 4.89 5.67 -19.77
N ASN A 69 4.85 6.66 -20.64
CA ASN A 69 4.40 8.01 -20.34
C ASN A 69 3.83 8.68 -21.59
N ALA A 70 3.57 9.99 -21.55
CA ALA A 70 3.05 10.76 -22.68
C ALA A 70 3.92 10.69 -23.95
N ALA A 71 5.23 10.42 -23.83
CA ALA A 71 6.12 10.27 -24.98
C ALA A 71 6.01 8.87 -25.63
N GLY A 72 5.48 7.87 -24.92
CA GLY A 72 5.31 6.52 -25.42
C GLY A 72 5.82 5.45 -24.45
N ILE A 73 6.23 4.31 -25.01
CA ILE A 73 6.70 3.13 -24.26
C ILE A 73 8.15 2.86 -24.64
N ALA A 74 9.01 2.57 -23.65
CA ALA A 74 10.39 2.23 -23.91
C ALA A 74 10.93 1.14 -22.98
N TYR A 75 11.92 0.41 -23.49
CA TYR A 75 12.75 -0.55 -22.76
C TYR A 75 14.21 -0.13 -22.87
N TRP A 76 14.93 -0.23 -21.75
CA TRP A 76 16.34 0.11 -21.64
C TRP A 76 17.15 -1.13 -21.26
N ASP A 77 18.36 -1.24 -21.82
CA ASP A 77 19.30 -2.29 -21.45
C ASP A 77 19.97 -2.01 -20.10
N TYR A 78 20.90 -2.89 -19.70
CA TYR A 78 21.67 -2.79 -18.45
C TYR A 78 22.35 -1.43 -18.25
N ASN A 79 22.87 -0.84 -19.33
CA ASN A 79 23.59 0.44 -19.31
C ASN A 79 22.68 1.67 -19.35
N GLY A 80 21.36 1.48 -19.37
CA GLY A 80 20.38 2.57 -19.44
C GLY A 80 20.23 3.15 -20.85
N ALA A 81 20.66 2.43 -21.88
CA ALA A 81 20.46 2.80 -23.27
C ALA A 81 19.13 2.22 -23.80
N PRO A 82 18.29 3.02 -24.48
CA PRO A 82 16.99 2.55 -24.94
C PRO A 82 17.16 1.59 -26.14
N ARG A 83 16.62 0.37 -26.00
CA ARG A 83 16.68 -0.70 -27.01
C ARG A 83 15.40 -0.85 -27.79
N VAL A 84 14.25 -0.63 -27.17
CA VAL A 84 12.95 -0.61 -27.87
C VAL A 84 12.25 0.66 -27.49
N MET A 85 11.69 1.35 -28.48
CA MET A 85 10.87 2.53 -28.26
C MET A 85 9.65 2.46 -29.18
N MET A 86 8.49 2.72 -28.60
CA MET A 86 7.25 3.00 -29.30
C MET A 86 6.87 4.45 -29.02
N HIS A 87 6.85 5.25 -30.07
CA HIS A 87 6.51 6.66 -30.06
C HIS A 87 5.37 6.91 -31.05
N THR A 88 4.96 8.17 -31.21
CA THR A 88 3.89 8.55 -32.15
C THR A 88 4.25 8.25 -33.61
N ASP A 89 5.54 8.29 -33.94
CA ASP A 89 6.11 8.07 -35.27
C ASP A 89 6.33 6.58 -35.61
N GLY A 90 6.35 5.68 -34.62
CA GLY A 90 6.50 4.25 -34.89
C GLY A 90 7.08 3.45 -33.75
N ILE A 91 7.55 2.24 -34.08
CA ILE A 91 8.29 1.36 -33.18
C ILE A 91 9.70 1.16 -33.76
N ARG A 92 10.72 1.24 -32.92
CA ARG A 92 12.12 0.96 -33.29
C ARG A 92 12.81 0.04 -32.30
N TYR A 93 13.72 -0.78 -32.83
CA TYR A 93 14.65 -1.62 -32.10
C TYR A 93 16.09 -1.20 -32.42
N ASN A 94 16.87 -0.92 -31.37
CA ASN A 94 18.25 -0.47 -31.46
C ASN A 94 19.21 -1.57 -30.99
N ASP A 95 20.36 -1.69 -31.66
CA ASP A 95 21.51 -2.49 -31.22
C ASP A 95 22.15 -1.90 -29.95
N GLU A 96 23.21 -2.53 -29.46
CA GLU A 96 23.97 -2.09 -28.28
C GLU A 96 24.63 -0.71 -28.43
N ASN A 97 24.96 -0.33 -29.66
CA ASN A 97 25.60 0.93 -30.02
C ASN A 97 24.59 2.07 -30.26
N GLY A 98 23.28 1.78 -30.24
CA GLY A 98 22.21 2.72 -30.53
C GLY A 98 21.80 2.81 -32.01
N SER A 99 22.35 1.95 -32.87
CA SER A 99 21.96 1.84 -34.27
C SER A 99 20.60 1.17 -34.40
N VAL A 100 19.73 1.69 -35.27
CA VAL A 100 18.44 1.06 -35.54
C VAL A 100 18.65 -0.24 -36.33
N ILE A 101 18.31 -1.39 -35.73
CA ILE A 101 18.30 -2.69 -36.41
C ILE A 101 16.98 -2.88 -37.17
N TRP A 102 15.88 -2.40 -36.58
CA TRP A 102 14.56 -2.54 -37.17
C TRP A 102 13.67 -1.36 -36.76
N SER A 103 12.80 -0.92 -37.67
CA SER A 103 11.75 0.04 -37.35
C SER A 103 10.50 -0.22 -38.18
N THR A 104 9.35 0.24 -37.69
CA THR A 104 8.12 0.27 -38.47
C THR A 104 8.33 1.08 -39.75
N PRO A 105 7.71 0.68 -40.87
CA PRO A 105 7.77 1.46 -42.10
C PRO A 105 7.30 2.91 -41.88
N PRO A 106 7.81 3.88 -42.66
CA PRO A 106 7.26 5.23 -42.68
C PRO A 106 5.77 5.19 -42.99
N ARG A 107 5.00 6.06 -42.34
CA ARG A 107 3.58 6.27 -42.66
C ARG A 107 3.40 7.18 -43.86
#